data_AF-A0A023FXE2-F1
#
_entry.id   AF-A0A023FXE2-F1
#
_cell.length_a   1.000
_cell.length_b   1.000
_cell.length_c   1.000
_cell.angle_alpha   90.00
_cell.angle_beta   90.00
_cell.angle_gamma   90.00
#
_symmetry.space_group_name_H-M   'P 1'
#
loop_
_entity.id
_entity.type
_entity.pdbx_description
1 polymer ?
#
loop_
_entity_poly.entity_id
_entity_poly.type
_entity_poly.pdbx_seq_one_letter_code
_entity_poly.pdbx_strand_id
1 'polypeptide(L)'
;MNMMKPVAVLFIFEIHSAFAGSGYNIGRDQSLHVQEDWHVKECWYRGYNLTKNFPKKMEKPCEQWTCKFETDFPQVIVEGCGAVSVSGRYVEEVSQNPQNLFPNCCTKSAAH
;
A
#
# COMPACT_ATOMS: atom_id res chain seq x y z
N MET A 1 35.67 18.60 46.28
CA MET A 1 35.95 18.09 44.92
C MET A 1 34.71 17.35 44.44
N ASN A 2 33.93 17.97 43.55
CA ASN A 2 32.72 17.37 43.00
C ASN A 2 33.10 16.38 41.89
N MET A 3 32.70 15.12 42.07
CA MET A 3 32.91 14.04 41.11
C MET A 3 31.79 14.07 40.06
N MET A 4 32.11 14.50 38.83
CA MET A 4 31.20 14.42 37.69
C MET A 4 31.07 12.96 37.26
N LYS A 5 29.84 12.44 37.25
CA LYS A 5 29.50 11.10 36.73
C LYS A 5 29.39 11.14 35.20
N PRO A 6 29.88 10.12 34.47
CA PRO A 6 29.63 10.03 33.04
C PRO A 6 28.19 9.54 32.78
N VAL A 7 27.40 10.35 32.10
CA VAL A 7 26.08 9.96 31.60
C VAL A 7 26.30 9.35 30.21
N ALA A 8 26.18 8.02 30.11
CA ALA A 8 26.19 7.32 28.83
C ALA A 8 24.83 7.51 28.14
N VAL A 9 24.81 8.23 27.03
CA VAL A 9 23.61 8.41 26.19
C VAL A 9 23.61 7.29 25.15
N LEU A 10 22.70 6.32 25.33
CA LEU A 10 22.41 5.27 24.34
C LEU A 10 21.46 5.85 23.28
N PHE A 11 21.97 6.07 22.07
CA PHE A 11 21.14 6.37 20.90
C PHE A 11 20.53 5.07 20.37
N ILE A 12 19.26 4.85 20.68
CA ILE A 12 18.47 3.75 20.11
C ILE A 12 17.91 4.26 18.78
N PHE A 13 18.43 3.77 17.65
CA PHE A 13 17.86 4.07 16.34
C PHE A 13 16.60 3.21 16.13
N GLU A 14 15.43 3.81 16.28
CA GLU A 14 14.16 3.18 15.93
C GLU A 14 13.99 3.18 14.40
N ILE A 15 14.12 2.00 13.78
CA ILE A 15 13.73 1.79 12.38
C ILE A 15 12.21 1.68 12.35
N HIS A 16 11.53 2.82 12.27
CA HIS A 16 10.08 2.85 12.06
C HIS A 16 9.76 2.45 10.62
N SER A 17 9.39 1.19 10.40
CA SER A 17 8.66 0.80 9.18
C SER A 17 7.21 1.27 9.31
N ALA A 18 6.96 2.53 8.94
CA ALA A 18 5.62 3.10 8.94
C ALA A 18 4.88 2.67 7.67
N PHE A 19 4.12 1.58 7.75
CA PHE A 19 3.16 1.24 6.70
C PHE A 19 2.01 2.24 6.74
N ALA A 20 1.75 2.91 5.63
CA ALA A 20 0.60 3.81 5.50
C ALA A 20 -0.47 3.14 4.64
N GLY A 21 -1.63 2.89 5.25
CA GLY A 21 -2.83 2.42 4.57
C GLY A 21 -3.74 3.60 4.19
N SER A 22 -4.16 3.68 2.93
CA SER A 22 -5.17 4.64 2.48
C SER A 22 -6.33 3.91 1.82
N GLY A 23 -7.56 4.23 2.20
CA GLY A 23 -8.78 3.70 1.59
C GLY A 23 -9.28 4.60 0.46
N TYR A 24 -9.53 4.01 -0.72
CA TYR A 24 -10.03 4.70 -1.91
C TYR A 24 -11.42 4.20 -2.26
N ASN A 25 -12.35 5.13 -2.44
CA ASN A 25 -13.67 4.86 -3.01
C ASN A 25 -13.75 5.40 -4.44
N ILE A 26 -14.79 5.03 -5.18
CA ILE A 26 -15.01 5.42 -6.58
C ILE A 26 -15.06 6.95 -6.79
N GLY A 27 -15.31 7.72 -5.74
CA GLY A 27 -15.34 9.19 -5.79
C GLY A 27 -13.98 9.87 -5.67
N ARG A 28 -12.91 9.15 -5.26
CA ARG A 28 -11.56 9.72 -5.08
C ARG A 28 -10.53 9.22 -6.07
N ASP A 29 -10.71 8.05 -6.67
CA ASP A 29 -9.79 7.50 -7.66
C ASP A 29 -10.57 7.02 -8.90
N GLN A 30 -10.34 7.68 -10.04
CA GLN A 30 -11.00 7.36 -11.31
C GLN A 30 -10.59 5.99 -11.87
N SER A 31 -9.54 5.35 -11.34
CA SER A 31 -9.08 4.03 -11.78
C SER A 31 -9.73 2.87 -11.01
N LEU A 32 -10.56 3.17 -10.00
CA LEU A 32 -11.36 2.17 -9.29
C LEU A 32 -12.71 1.99 -9.99
N HIS A 33 -12.93 0.80 -10.54
CA HIS A 33 -14.20 0.41 -11.14
C HIS A 33 -14.68 -0.90 -10.54
N VAL A 34 -15.99 -1.02 -10.40
CA VAL A 34 -16.63 -2.26 -9.99
C VAL A 34 -17.59 -2.68 -11.06
N GLN A 35 -17.40 -3.90 -11.54
CA GLN A 35 -18.28 -4.53 -12.51
C GLN A 35 -19.06 -5.61 -11.76
N GLU A 36 -20.38 -5.57 -11.88
CA GLU A 36 -21.26 -6.59 -11.33
C GLU A 36 -21.99 -7.25 -12.50
N ASP A 37 -21.72 -8.53 -12.71
CA ASP A 37 -22.34 -9.31 -13.78
C ASP A 37 -22.72 -10.69 -13.26
N TRP A 38 -23.95 -11.15 -13.54
CA TRP A 38 -24.49 -12.46 -13.12
C TRP A 38 -24.14 -12.90 -11.67
N HIS A 39 -24.20 -11.98 -10.70
CA HIS A 39 -23.84 -12.18 -9.28
C HIS A 39 -22.33 -12.33 -8.96
N VAL A 40 -21.46 -12.08 -9.94
CA VAL A 40 -20.02 -11.93 -9.75
C VAL A 40 -19.72 -10.44 -9.65
N LYS A 41 -19.12 -10.03 -8.52
CA LYS A 41 -18.71 -8.66 -8.28
C LYS A 41 -17.19 -8.55 -8.43
N GLU A 42 -16.76 -7.98 -9.54
CA GLU A 42 -15.36 -7.77 -9.87
C GLU A 42 -14.91 -6.38 -9.45
N CYS A 43 -13.67 -6.30 -8.97
CA CYS A 43 -13.07 -5.06 -8.52
C CYS A 43 -11.82 -4.78 -9.33
N TRP A 44 -11.86 -3.70 -10.11
CA TRP A 44 -10.77 -3.30 -10.98
C TRP A 44 -10.10 -2.06 -10.40
N TYR A 45 -8.79 -2.12 -10.20
CA TYR A 45 -8.01 -1.00 -9.71
C TYR A 45 -6.74 -0.85 -10.54
N ARG A 46 -6.56 0.31 -11.19
CA ARG A 46 -5.41 0.59 -12.08
C ARG A 46 -5.16 -0.50 -13.12
N GLY A 47 -6.23 -1.01 -13.72
CA GLY A 47 -6.17 -2.08 -14.71
C GLY A 47 -6.12 -3.51 -14.16
N TYR A 48 -5.93 -3.71 -12.84
CA TYR A 48 -5.85 -5.04 -12.23
C TYR A 48 -7.18 -5.52 -11.68
N ASN A 49 -7.56 -6.76 -12.00
CA ASN A 49 -8.67 -7.44 -11.33
C ASN A 49 -8.23 -7.93 -9.93
N LEU A 50 -8.97 -7.49 -8.91
CA LEU A 50 -8.75 -7.79 -7.50
C LEU A 50 -9.84 -8.74 -7.00
N THR A 51 -9.42 -9.85 -6.41
CA THR A 51 -10.33 -10.76 -5.71
C THR A 51 -10.82 -10.11 -4.42
N LYS A 52 -12.14 -10.18 -4.18
CA LYS A 52 -12.77 -9.70 -2.95
C LYS A 52 -12.04 -10.19 -1.70
N ASN A 53 -11.71 -9.26 -0.81
CA ASN A 53 -11.08 -9.52 0.49
C ASN A 53 -9.72 -10.25 0.40
N PHE A 54 -9.12 -10.37 -0.78
CA PHE A 54 -7.82 -10.99 -0.95
C PHE A 54 -6.77 -9.94 -1.29
N PRO A 55 -5.69 -9.81 -0.48
CA PRO A 55 -4.64 -8.85 -0.76
C PRO A 55 -3.85 -9.22 -2.02
N LYS A 56 -3.73 -8.29 -2.96
CA LYS A 56 -2.80 -8.39 -4.11
C LYS A 56 -1.53 -7.62 -3.76
N LYS A 57 -0.40 -8.33 -3.70
CA LYS A 57 0.92 -7.74 -3.46
C LYS A 57 1.54 -7.30 -4.78
N MET A 58 2.09 -6.09 -4.78
CA MET A 58 2.70 -5.44 -5.94
C MET A 58 4.16 -5.10 -5.66
N GLU A 59 5.00 -5.17 -6.69
CA GLU A 59 6.37 -4.64 -6.69
C GLU A 59 6.38 -3.18 -7.18
N LYS A 60 5.57 -2.88 -8.19
CA LYS A 60 5.50 -1.56 -8.83
C LYS A 60 4.04 -1.10 -8.97
N PRO A 61 3.63 -0.02 -8.28
CA PRO A 61 4.29 0.53 -7.09
C PRO A 61 4.40 -0.54 -5.97
N CYS A 62 5.35 -0.36 -5.04
CA CYS A 62 5.55 -1.31 -3.95
C CYS A 62 4.44 -1.17 -2.90
N GLU A 63 3.32 -1.81 -3.18
CA GLU A 63 2.06 -1.65 -2.47
C GLU A 63 1.35 -3.00 -2.29
N GLN A 64 0.40 -3.04 -1.37
CA GLN A 64 -0.59 -4.10 -1.25
C GLN A 64 -1.98 -3.51 -1.42
N TRP A 65 -2.78 -4.13 -2.27
CA TRP A 65 -4.13 -3.67 -2.58
C TRP A 65 -5.16 -4.70 -2.12
N THR A 66 -6.14 -4.25 -1.36
CA THR A 66 -7.25 -5.10 -0.91
C THR A 66 -8.57 -4.48 -1.29
N CYS A 67 -9.35 -5.16 -2.12
CA CYS A 67 -10.69 -4.71 -2.44
C CYS A 67 -11.71 -5.23 -1.41
N LYS A 68 -12.44 -4.30 -0.80
CA LYS A 68 -13.53 -4.56 0.13
C LYS A 68 -14.84 -4.09 -0.48
N PHE A 69 -15.88 -4.90 -0.32
CA PHE A 69 -17.25 -4.49 -0.59
C PHE A 69 -17.92 -4.25 0.76
N GLU A 70 -17.79 -3.04 1.28
CA GLU A 70 -18.54 -2.60 2.46
C GLU A 70 -20.00 -2.28 2.06
N THR A 71 -20.84 -2.03 3.06
CA THR A 71 -22.29 -1.87 2.92
C THR A 71 -22.69 -0.77 1.93
N ASP A 72 -21.91 0.31 1.86
CA ASP A 72 -22.30 1.50 1.12
C ASP A 72 -21.60 1.61 -0.24
N PHE A 73 -20.29 1.35 -0.30
CA PHE A 73 -19.51 1.45 -1.54
C PHE A 73 -18.31 0.48 -1.55
N PRO A 74 -17.89 0.00 -2.74
CA PRO A 74 -16.61 -0.67 -2.88
C PRO A 74 -15.46 0.25 -2.52
N GLN A 75 -14.50 -0.28 -1.78
CA GLN A 75 -13.29 0.42 -1.37
C GLN A 75 -12.06 -0.43 -1.70
N VAL A 76 -10.99 0.21 -2.16
CA VAL A 76 -9.67 -0.41 -2.24
C VAL A 76 -8.78 0.19 -1.17
N ILE A 77 -8.28 -0.66 -0.29
CA ILE A 77 -7.24 -0.29 0.68
C ILE A 77 -5.90 -0.49 0.00
N VAL A 78 -5.10 0.57 -0.05
CA VAL A 78 -3.72 0.57 -0.56
C VAL A 78 -2.77 0.76 0.61
N GLU A 79 -1.92 -0.22 0.86
CA GLU A 79 -0.86 -0.16 1.86
C GLU A 79 0.49 -0.03 1.16
N GLY A 80 1.24 1.02 1.46
CA GLY A 80 2.56 1.27 0.88
C GLY A 80 3.68 1.30 1.93
N CYS A 81 4.92 1.43 1.46
CA CYS A 81 6.13 1.47 2.30
C CYS A 81 6.30 2.75 3.14
N GLY A 82 5.42 3.74 2.97
CA GLY A 82 5.42 5.02 3.67
C GLY A 82 4.14 5.81 3.34
N ALA A 83 3.94 6.94 4.00
CA ALA A 83 2.81 7.85 3.75
C ALA A 83 3.00 8.59 2.41
N VAL A 84 2.85 7.87 1.29
CA VAL A 84 2.94 8.46 -0.05
C VAL A 84 1.61 9.11 -0.36
N SER A 85 1.66 10.41 -0.70
CA SER A 85 0.53 11.11 -1.30
C SER A 85 0.22 10.44 -2.64
N VAL A 86 -0.94 9.79 -2.71
CA VAL A 86 -1.29 8.97 -3.86
C VAL A 86 -1.48 9.86 -5.07
N SER A 87 -0.58 9.70 -6.05
CA SER A 87 -0.74 10.34 -7.35
C SER A 87 -1.87 9.61 -8.08
N GLY A 88 -3.05 10.22 -8.11
CA GLY A 88 -4.27 9.70 -8.73
C GLY A 88 -4.22 9.72 -10.25
N ARG A 89 -3.30 8.98 -10.86
CA ARG A 89 -3.30 8.75 -12.31
C ARG A 89 -3.40 7.26 -12.59
N TYR A 90 -4.30 6.93 -13.49
CA TYR A 90 -4.40 5.61 -14.10
C TYR A 90 -3.03 5.21 -14.65
N VAL A 91 -2.53 4.06 -14.22
CA VAL A 91 -1.34 3.43 -14.78
C VAL A 91 -1.80 2.10 -15.35
N GLU A 92 -1.40 1.80 -16.58
CA GLU A 92 -1.64 0.51 -17.23
C GLU A 92 -0.98 -0.61 -16.42
N GLU A 93 -1.46 -1.85 -16.54
CA GLU A 93 -0.82 -2.98 -15.87
C GLU A 93 0.67 -3.06 -16.27
N VAL A 94 1.55 -3.04 -15.28
CA VAL A 94 3.01 -3.17 -15.49
C VAL A 94 3.50 -4.53 -15.02
N SER A 95 4.52 -5.05 -15.70
CA SER A 95 5.18 -6.30 -15.34
C SER A 95 5.72 -6.25 -13.91
N GLN A 96 5.41 -7.28 -13.13
CA GLN A 96 5.79 -7.41 -11.72
C GLN A 96 6.89 -8.45 -11.56
N ASN A 97 7.86 -8.21 -10.66
CA ASN A 97 8.78 -9.25 -10.22
C ASN A 97 8.19 -10.03 -9.03
N PRO A 98 7.79 -11.31 -9.20
CA PRO A 98 7.17 -12.10 -8.12
C PRO A 98 8.09 -12.35 -6.94
N GLN A 99 9.42 -12.23 -7.11
CA GLN A 99 10.39 -12.40 -6.03
C GLN A 99 10.56 -11.15 -5.16
N ASN A 100 9.97 -10.02 -5.57
CA ASN A 100 10.19 -8.71 -4.95
C ASN A 100 8.87 -7.95 -4.71
N LEU A 101 7.78 -8.64 -4.40
CA LEU A 101 6.49 -8.00 -4.09
C LEU A 101 6.48 -7.39 -2.68
N PHE A 102 5.52 -6.49 -2.39
CA PHE A 102 5.29 -5.95 -1.05
C PHE A 102 5.18 -7.06 0.01
N PRO A 103 5.79 -6.91 1.21
CA PRO A 103 6.58 -5.76 1.68
C PRO A 103 8.08 -5.83 1.31
N ASN A 104 8.54 -6.85 0.58
CA ASN A 104 9.96 -7.07 0.31
C ASN A 104 10.59 -5.91 -0.49
N CYS A 105 9.85 -5.37 -1.47
CA CYS A 105 10.31 -4.20 -2.23
C CYS A 105 10.46 -2.91 -1.39
N CYS A 106 9.90 -2.84 -0.18
CA CYS A 106 9.98 -1.64 0.65
C CYS A 106 11.40 -1.33 1.12
N THR A 107 12.23 -2.35 1.29
CA THR A 107 13.63 -2.20 1.71
C THR A 107 14.50 -1.52 0.65
N LYS A 108 14.09 -1.57 -0.63
CA LYS A 108 14.83 -0.96 -1.75
C LYS A 108 14.40 0.47 -2.06
N SER A 109 13.17 0.84 -1.70
CA SER A 109 12.61 2.18 -1.95
C SER A 109 13.03 3.25 -0.92
N ALA A 110 13.69 2.88 0.17
CA ALA A 110 14.19 3.82 1.19
C ALA A 110 15.59 4.42 0.87
N ALA A 111 16.15 4.14 -0.31
CA ALA A 111 17.53 4.48 -0.68
C ALA A 111 17.68 5.57 -1.76
N HIS A 112 16.69 6.46 -1.94
CA HIS A 112 16.78 7.57 -2.90
C HIS A 112 16.31 8.90 -2.32
#